data_AF-A0A2S9FZN8-F1
#
_entry.id   AF-A0A2S9FZN8-F1
#
_cell.length_a   1.000
_cell.length_b   1.000
_cell.length_c   1.000
_cell.angle_alpha   90.00
_cell.angle_beta   90.00
_cell.angle_gamma   90.00
#
_symmetry.space_group_name_H-M   'P 1'
#
loop_
_entity.id
_entity.type
_entity.pdbx_description
1 polymer ?
#
loop_
_entity_poly.entity_id
_entity_poly.type
_entity_poly.pdbx_seq_one_letter_code
_entity_poly.pdbx_strand_id
1 'polypeptide(L)'
;AGGEFVVNPAVMHLLFGGFMFAFAVKAPLWPFHRWLPDAAVEATPASAVLMMAIMDKVGTFGMIRYCLPLFPDSAQFFSPLIIT
;
A
#
# COMPACT_ATOMS: atom_id res chain seq x y z
N ALA A 1 20.79 -17.28 27.87
CA ALA A 1 19.43 -17.42 27.29
C ALA A 1 18.66 -16.09 27.38
N GLY A 2 19.26 -15.00 26.91
CA GLY A 2 18.61 -13.69 26.75
C GLY A 2 18.44 -13.44 25.26
N GLY A 3 17.41 -14.03 24.66
CA GLY A 3 17.11 -13.86 23.25
C GLY A 3 16.41 -12.52 23.03
N GLU A 4 17.17 -11.44 23.06
CA GLU A 4 16.64 -10.14 22.67
C GLU A 4 16.50 -10.13 21.14
N PHE A 5 15.27 -10.01 20.66
CA PHE A 5 15.01 -9.91 19.22
C PHE A 5 15.47 -8.53 18.74
N VAL A 6 16.73 -8.44 18.32
CA VAL A 6 17.26 -7.24 17.67
C VAL A 6 16.68 -7.18 16.27
N VAL A 7 15.66 -6.35 16.10
CA VAL A 7 15.05 -6.08 14.79
C VAL A 7 15.98 -5.16 14.01
N ASN A 8 16.49 -5.65 12.87
CA ASN A 8 17.34 -4.84 12.00
C ASN A 8 16.50 -3.74 11.32
N PRO A 9 16.81 -2.44 11.50
CA PRO A 9 16.04 -1.35 10.91
C PRO A 9 15.96 -1.41 9.38
N ALA A 10 17.02 -1.86 8.72
CA ALA A 10 17.05 -2.00 7.26
C ALA A 10 16.02 -3.02 6.77
N VAL A 11 15.83 -4.13 7.52
CA VAL A 11 14.81 -5.12 7.20
C VAL A 11 13.42 -4.52 7.33
N MET A 12 13.16 -3.72 8.38
CA MET A 12 11.87 -3.03 8.55
C MET A 12 11.59 -2.02 7.43
N HIS A 13 12.61 -1.28 6.99
CA HIS A 13 12.48 -0.36 5.87
C HIS A 13 12.15 -1.08 4.55
N LEU A 14 12.79 -2.24 4.30
CA LEU A 14 12.49 -3.05 3.12
C LEU A 14 11.08 -3.64 3.17
N LEU A 15 10.64 -4.14 4.33
CA LEU A 15 9.28 -4.66 4.51
C LEU A 15 8.23 -3.57 4.34
N PHE A 16 8.44 -2.39 4.95
CA PHE A 16 7.58 -1.23 4.76
C PHE A 16 7.52 -0.83 3.28
N GLY A 17 8.67 -0.73 2.60
CA GLY A 17 8.74 -0.40 1.18
C GLY A 17 7.97 -1.40 0.31
N GLY A 18 8.07 -2.70 0.60
CA GLY A 18 7.32 -3.75 -0.10
C GLY A 18 5.81 -3.65 0.11
N PHE A 19 5.35 -3.46 1.36
CA PHE A 19 3.94 -3.25 1.66
C PHE A 19 3.41 -1.98 0.99
N MET A 20 4.17 -0.89 1.10
CA MET A 20 3.81 0.40 0.52
C MET A 20 3.72 0.31 -1.00
N PHE A 21 4.68 -0.34 -1.67
CA PHE A 21 4.60 -0.57 -3.12
C PHE A 21 3.39 -1.40 -3.52
N ALA A 22 3.10 -2.51 -2.83
CA ALA A 22 1.95 -3.35 -3.12
C ALA A 22 0.63 -2.57 -2.97
N PHE A 23 0.49 -1.77 -1.91
CA PHE A 23 -0.68 -0.93 -1.72
C PHE A 23 -0.74 0.24 -2.70
N ALA A 24 0.39 0.83 -3.11
CA ALA A 24 0.41 1.91 -4.11
C ALA A 24 -0.13 1.45 -5.47
N VAL A 25 0.18 0.22 -5.88
CA VAL A 25 -0.38 -0.40 -7.09
C VAL A 25 -1.88 -0.66 -6.92
N LYS A 26 -2.29 -1.18 -5.75
CA LYS A 26 -3.70 -1.52 -5.47
C LYS A 26 -4.61 -0.31 -5.25
N ALA A 27 -4.08 0.79 -4.71
CA ALA A 27 -4.75 2.07 -4.43
C ALA A 27 -4.67 3.07 -5.59
N PRO A 28 -4.57 2.56 -6.83
CA PRO A 28 -4.00 3.19 -8.04
C PRO A 28 -3.32 4.56 -7.84
N LEU A 29 -2.19 4.62 -7.13
CA LEU A 29 -1.43 5.86 -6.98
C LEU A 29 -0.65 6.21 -8.26
N TRP A 30 -0.27 7.47 -8.47
CA TRP A 30 0.69 7.84 -9.51
C TRP A 30 2.09 7.32 -9.13
N PRO A 31 2.87 6.69 -10.04
CA PRO A 31 2.62 6.45 -11.48
C PRO A 31 2.02 5.05 -11.81
N PHE A 32 1.48 4.34 -10.82
CA PHE A 32 1.03 2.94 -10.90
C PHE A 32 -0.46 2.74 -11.28
N HIS A 33 -1.20 3.79 -11.59
CA HIS A 33 -2.65 3.75 -11.87
C HIS A 33 -3.02 3.26 -13.28
N ARG A 34 -2.06 3.06 -14.18
CA ARG A 34 -2.31 2.83 -15.62
C ARG A 34 -3.15 1.59 -15.95
N TRP A 35 -3.17 0.58 -15.08
CA TRP A 35 -3.98 -0.62 -15.29
C TRP A 35 -5.48 -0.40 -15.06
N LEU A 36 -5.85 0.64 -14.30
CA LEU A 36 -7.22 0.86 -13.84
C LEU A 36 -8.20 1.23 -14.98
N PRO A 37 -7.86 2.15 -15.92
CA PRO A 37 -8.77 2.50 -17.02
C PRO A 37 -9.09 1.30 -17.92
N ASP A 38 -8.08 0.51 -18.27
CA ASP A 38 -8.25 -0.68 -19.13
C ASP A 38 -9.14 -1.72 -18.44
N ALA A 39 -8.88 -2.00 -17.16
CA ALA A 39 -9.69 -2.92 -16.36
C ALA A 39 -11.15 -2.44 -16.21
N ALA A 40 -11.38 -1.14 -16.13
CA ALA A 40 -12.73 -0.58 -16.03
C ALA A 40 -13.51 -0.67 -17.35
N VAL A 41 -12.84 -0.53 -18.51
CA VAL A 41 -13.45 -0.65 -19.84
C VAL A 41 -13.86 -2.09 -20.14
N GLU A 42 -13.06 -3.07 -19.71
CA GLU A 42 -13.34 -4.50 -19.95
C GLU A 42 -14.40 -5.08 -18.99
N ALA A 43 -14.69 -4.40 -17.88
CA ALA A 43 -15.62 -4.87 -16.87
C ALA A 43 -17.09 -4.69 -17.27
N THR A 44 -17.95 -5.62 -16.86
CA THR A 44 -19.41 -5.41 -16.93
C THR A 44 -19.84 -4.28 -16.00
N PRO A 45 -20.97 -3.57 -16.25
CA PRO A 45 -21.40 -2.44 -15.41
C PRO A 45 -21.47 -2.77 -13.91
N ALA A 46 -22.04 -3.93 -13.55
CA ALA A 46 -22.13 -4.37 -12.16
C ALA A 46 -20.74 -4.62 -11.53
N SER A 47 -19.84 -5.26 -12.27
CA SER A 47 -18.47 -5.52 -11.79
C SER A 47 -17.62 -4.26 -11.71
N ALA A 48 -17.80 -3.31 -12.63
CA ALA A 48 -17.13 -2.01 -12.62
C ALA A 48 -17.56 -1.20 -11.39
N VAL A 49 -18.86 -1.19 -11.07
CA VAL A 49 -19.38 -0.54 -9.85
C VAL A 49 -18.77 -1.17 -8.60
N LEU A 50 -18.71 -2.51 -8.51
CA LEU A 50 -18.10 -3.20 -7.36
C LEU A 50 -16.60 -2.87 -7.22
N MET A 51 -15.87 -2.88 -8.33
CA MET A 51 -14.44 -2.56 -8.38
C MET A 51 -14.19 -1.13 -7.89
N MET A 52 -14.88 -0.16 -8.49
CA MET A 52 -14.75 1.24 -8.13
C MET A 52 -15.23 1.51 -6.70
N ALA A 53 -16.34 0.94 -6.26
CA ALA A 53 -16.95 1.25 -4.96
C ALA A 53 -16.23 0.58 -3.77
N ILE A 54 -15.71 -0.64 -3.95
CA ILE A 54 -15.16 -1.44 -2.85
C ILE A 54 -13.68 -1.74 -3.09
N MET A 55 -13.34 -2.36 -4.23
CA MET A 55 -11.98 -2.86 -4.47
C MET A 55 -10.92 -1.75 -4.38
N ASP A 56 -11.20 -0.58 -4.95
CA ASP A 56 -10.29 0.55 -4.91
C ASP A 56 -10.06 1.09 -3.49
N LYS A 57 -11.08 0.98 -2.62
CA LYS A 57 -11.02 1.46 -1.23
C LYS A 57 -10.16 0.54 -0.37
N VAL A 58 -10.15 -0.76 -0.69
CA VAL A 58 -9.34 -1.75 0.02
C VAL A 58 -7.85 -1.44 -0.07
N GLY A 59 -7.37 -0.90 -1.20
CA GLY A 59 -5.98 -0.49 -1.36
C GLY A 59 -5.56 0.59 -0.36
N THR A 60 -6.28 1.71 -0.35
CA THR A 60 -5.99 2.84 0.56
C THR A 60 -6.24 2.47 2.01
N PHE A 61 -7.30 1.70 2.30
CA PHE A 61 -7.56 1.20 3.64
C PHE A 61 -6.41 0.31 4.14
N GLY A 62 -5.97 -0.65 3.34
CA GLY A 62 -4.85 -1.54 3.68
C GLY A 62 -3.55 -0.76 3.90
N MET A 63 -3.27 0.23 3.04
CA MET A 63 -2.13 1.12 3.19
C MET A 63 -2.09 1.77 4.58
N ILE A 64 -3.17 2.43 4.99
CA ILE A 64 -3.24 3.11 6.29
C ILE A 64 -3.23 2.08 7.43
N ARG A 65 -3.97 0.97 7.28
CA ARG A 65 -4.18 -0.03 8.32
C ARG A 65 -2.94 -0.86 8.62
N TYR A 66 -2.08 -1.08 7.63
CA TYR A 66 -0.91 -1.95 7.75
C TYR A 66 0.40 -1.17 7.73
N CYS A 67 0.60 -0.21 6.83
CA CYS A 67 1.89 0.48 6.73
C CYS A 67 2.21 1.32 7.98
N LEU A 68 1.22 2.01 8.56
CA LEU A 68 1.46 2.85 9.75
C LEU A 68 1.61 2.04 11.04
N PRO A 69 0.72 1.07 11.37
CA PRO A 69 0.80 0.39 12.66
C PRO A 69 1.85 -0.71 12.71
N LEU A 70 2.18 -1.36 11.58
CA LEU A 70 3.19 -2.41 11.54
C LEU A 70 4.62 -1.85 11.44
N PHE A 71 4.78 -0.66 10.86
CA PHE A 71 6.10 -0.07 10.61
C PHE A 71 6.17 1.41 11.01
N PRO A 72 5.87 1.78 12.26
CA PRO A 72 5.75 3.18 12.68
C PRO A 72 7.02 4.00 12.42
N ASP A 73 8.20 3.46 12.76
CA ASP A 73 9.47 4.15 12.58
C ASP A 73 9.84 4.31 11.10
N SER A 74 9.55 3.30 10.28
CA SER A 74 9.78 3.38 8.83
C SER A 74 8.83 4.37 8.17
N ALA A 75 7.56 4.40 8.59
CA ALA A 75 6.58 5.35 8.10
C ALA A 75 6.99 6.80 8.42
N GLN A 76 7.54 7.06 9.61
CA GLN A 76 8.10 8.38 9.94
C GLN A 76 9.35 8.69 9.10
N PHE A 77 10.27 7.73 8.97
CA PHE A 77 11.49 7.89 8.17
C PHE A 77 11.20 8.24 6.71
N PHE A 78 10.25 7.55 6.07
CA PHE A 78 9.86 7.79 4.68
C PHE A 78 8.78 8.88 4.52
N SER A 79 8.26 9.44 5.62
CA SER A 79 7.20 10.45 5.57
C SER A 79 7.50 11.59 4.60
N PRO A 80 8.69 12.22 4.59
CA PRO A 80 8.99 13.31 3.66
C PRO A 80 8.89 12.89 2.19
N LEU A 81 9.25 11.66 1.85
CA LEU A 81 9.16 11.16 0.47
C LEU A 81 7.70 10.93 0.03
N ILE A 82 6.82 10.56 0.97
CA ILE A 82 5.45 10.15 0.69
C ILE A 82 4.47 11.33 0.67
N ILE A 83 4.67 12.33 1.53
CA ILE A 83 3.73 13.46 1.71
C ILE A 83 4.11 14.74 0.95
N THR A 84 5.17 14.69 0.14
CA THR A 84 5.58 15.80 -0.74
C THR A 84 4.74 15.79 -2.01
#